data_AF-A0A3N5LK38-F1
#
_entry.id   AF-A0A3N5LK38-F1
#
_cell.length_a   1.000
_cell.length_b   1.000
_cell.length_c   1.000
_cell.angle_alpha   90.00
_cell.angle_beta   90.00
_cell.angle_gamma   90.00
#
_symmetry.space_group_name_H-M   'P 1'
#
loop_
_entity.id
_entity.type
_entity.pdbx_description
1 polymer ?
#
loop_
_entity_poly.entity_id
_entity_poly.type
_entity_poly.pdbx_seq_one_letter_code
_entity_poly.pdbx_strand_id
1 'polypeptide(L)' 'HEVEDDWAFIVPAGVWHNVVNTGDDDMRLYSIYAPPQHPDGTVHRTKADADADEHEH' A
#
# COMPACT_ATOMS: atom_id res chain seq x y z
N HIS A 1 -2.34 -6.95 13.01
CA HIS A 1 -1.09 -6.97 13.79
C HIS A 1 -0.64 -5.55 13.99
N GLU A 2 -0.07 -5.21 15.14
CA GLU A 2 0.65 -3.94 15.31
C GLU A 2 2.04 -4.09 14.67
N VAL A 3 2.47 -3.07 13.96
CA VAL A 3 3.78 -2.99 13.29
C VAL A 3 4.37 -1.62 13.57
N GLU A 4 5.70 -1.55 13.62
CA GLU A 4 6.45 -0.34 13.96
C GLU A 4 7.67 -0.22 13.04
N ASP A 5 8.50 0.81 13.27
CA ASP A 5 9.73 1.01 12.52
C ASP A 5 10.62 -0.25 12.53
N ASP A 6 11.33 -0.47 11.42
CA ASP A 6 12.19 -1.64 11.16
C ASP A 6 11.46 -3.00 10.98
N TRP A 7 10.13 -3.04 10.96
CA TRP A 7 9.38 -4.26 10.64
C TRP A 7 9.15 -4.46 9.14
N ALA A 8 8.99 -5.72 8.75
CA ALA A 8 8.47 -6.12 7.45
C ALA A 8 7.39 -7.19 7.63
N PHE A 9 6.36 -7.16 6.78
CA PHE A 9 5.33 -8.20 6.71
C PHE A 9 5.14 -8.65 5.26
N ILE A 10 4.77 -9.91 5.09
CA ILE A 10 4.56 -10.52 3.78
C ILE A 10 3.08 -10.82 3.63
N VAL A 11 2.49 -10.35 2.53
CA VAL A 11 1.12 -10.67 2.15
C VAL A 11 1.16 -11.72 1.04
N PRO A 12 0.78 -12.99 1.30
CA PRO A 12 0.70 -14.00 0.26
C PRO A 12 -0.42 -13.70 -0.75
N ALA A 13 -0.26 -14.19 -1.98
CA ALA A 13 -1.31 -14.09 -3.01
C ALA A 13 -2.64 -14.69 -2.53
N GLY A 14 -3.75 -14.00 -2.80
CA GLY A 14 -5.10 -14.43 -2.41
C GLY A 14 -5.48 -14.10 -0.96
N VAL A 15 -4.63 -13.37 -0.22
CA VAL A 15 -4.92 -12.96 1.16
C VAL A 15 -5.46 -11.55 1.21
N TRP A 16 -6.62 -11.38 1.86
CA TRP A 16 -7.16 -10.08 2.21
C TRP A 16 -6.30 -9.40 3.26
N HIS A 17 -5.96 -8.13 3.04
CA HIS A 17 -5.14 -7.33 3.93
C HIS A 17 -5.56 -5.86 3.88
N ASN A 18 -5.24 -5.13 4.95
CA ASN A 18 -5.39 -3.68 5.04
C ASN A 18 -4.32 -3.12 5.98
N VAL A 19 -3.80 -1.94 5.66
CA VAL A 19 -2.82 -1.23 6.49
C VAL A 19 -3.45 0.10 6.90
N VAL A 20 -3.56 0.32 8.20
CA VAL A 20 -4.16 1.54 8.77
C VAL A 20 -3.10 2.21 9.63
N ASN A 21 -2.82 3.49 9.36
CA ASN A 21 -1.98 4.30 10.24
C ASN A 21 -2.73 4.53 11.56
N THR A 22 -2.22 3.99 12.65
CA THR A 22 -2.77 4.15 14.01
C THR A 22 -1.94 5.10 14.88
N GLY A 23 -0.88 5.69 14.35
CA GLY A 23 -0.06 6.69 15.02
C GLY A 23 -0.57 8.12 14.81
N ASP A 24 0.10 9.07 15.46
CA ASP A 24 -0.25 10.49 15.40
C ASP A 24 0.47 11.25 14.26
N ASP A 25 1.51 10.64 13.67
CA ASP A 25 2.35 11.20 12.60
C ASP A 25 2.15 10.47 11.26
N ASP A 26 2.69 11.05 10.19
CA ASP A 26 2.68 10.44 8.85
C ASP A 26 3.42 9.09 8.82
N MET A 27 2.70 8.02 8.50
CA MET A 27 3.30 6.71 8.24
C MET A 27 3.99 6.68 6.87
N ARG A 28 5.25 6.22 6.85
CA ARG A 28 6.03 6.05 5.62
C ARG A 28 6.39 4.58 5.44
N LEU A 29 6.02 4.01 4.30
CA LEU A 29 6.33 2.62 3.96
C LEU A 29 6.66 2.49 2.48
N TYR A 30 7.27 1.36 2.12
CA TYR A 30 7.39 0.91 0.73
C TYR A 30 6.70 -0.43 0.57
N SER A 31 6.11 -0.66 -0.60
CA SER A 31 5.52 -1.95 -0.98
C SER A 31 6.25 -2.51 -2.19
N ILE A 32 6.46 -3.81 -2.22
CA ILE A 32 7.08 -4.52 -3.34
C ILE A 32 6.08 -5.56 -3.83
N TYR A 33 5.57 -5.35 -5.05
CA TYR A 33 4.62 -6.26 -5.70
C TYR A 33 5.33 -7.23 -6.64
N ALA A 34 4.87 -8.48 -6.66
CA ALA A 34 5.32 -9.50 -7.61
C ALA A 34 4.12 -10.36 -8.05
N PRO A 35 3.66 -10.26 -9.32
CA PRO A 35 4.13 -9.36 -10.39
C PRO A 35 3.82 -7.87 -10.12
N PRO A 36 4.32 -6.92 -10.94
CA PRO A 36 3.99 -5.51 -10.81
C PRO A 36 2.48 -5.25 -10.80
N GLN A 37 2.01 -4.40 -9.88
CA GLN A 37 0.59 -4.07 -9.72
C GLN A 37 0.16 -2.85 -10.55
N HIS A 38 0.99 -1.79 -10.59
CA HIS A 38 0.69 -0.55 -11.31
C HIS A 38 1.61 -0.36 -12.53
N PRO A 39 1.18 0.43 -13.55
CA PRO A 39 2.05 0.86 -14.64
C PRO A 39 3.35 1.54 -14.16
N ASP A 40 4.38 1.51 -15.01
CA ASP A 40 5.64 2.20 -14.72
C ASP A 40 5.43 3.72 -14.62
N GLY A 41 6.02 4.34 -13.60
CA GLY A 41 5.92 5.79 -13.37
C GLY A 41 4.60 6.28 -12.74
N THR A 42 3.70 5.39 -12.31
CA THR A 42 2.47 5.80 -11.61
C THR A 42 2.79 6.59 -10.33
N VAL A 43 2.11 7.73 -10.15
CA VAL A 43 2.18 8.56 -8.94
C VAL A 43 0.78 9.01 -8.53
N HIS A 44 0.27 8.43 -7.45
CA HIS A 44 -0.95 8.92 -6.79
C HIS A 44 -0.56 9.80 -5.60
N ARG A 45 -0.91 11.09 -5.65
CA ARG A 45 -0.56 12.04 -4.57
C ARG A 45 -1.50 11.93 -3.38
N THR A 46 -2.72 11.49 -3.62
CA THR A 46 -3.75 11.30 -2.60
C THR A 46 -4.37 9.91 -2.71
N LYS A 47 -4.96 9.43 -1.61
CA LYS A 47 -5.71 8.18 -1.61
C LYS A 47 -6.87 8.22 -2.62
N ALA A 48 -7.54 9.37 -2.76
CA ALA A 48 -8.65 9.52 -3.71
C ALA A 48 -8.20 9.33 -5.16
N ASP A 49 -6.98 9.77 -5.52
CA ASP A 49 -6.42 9.55 -6.86
C ASP A 49 -6.18 8.06 -7.12
N ALA A 50 -5.66 7.34 -6.12
CA ALA A 50 -5.43 5.90 -6.21
C ALA A 50 -6.73 5.10 -6.31
N ASP A 51 -7.72 5.42 -5.46
CA ASP A 51 -9.04 4.77 -5.50
C ASP A 51 -9.71 4.98 -6.87
N ALA A 52 -9.62 6.18 -7.45
CA ALA A 52 -10.18 6.47 -8.77
C ALA A 52 -9.51 5.65 -9.89
N ASP A 53 -8.19 5.54 -9.88
CA ASP A 53 -7.42 4.75 -10.86
C ASP A 53 -7.77 3.26 -10.76
N GLU A 54 -7.82 2.69 -9.55
CA GLU A 54 -8.19 1.28 -9.34
C GLU A 54 -9.63 0.95 -9.73
N HIS A 55 -10.56 1.92 -9.64
CA HIS A 55 -11.94 1.74 -10.09
C HIS A 55 -12.09 1.77 -11.62
N GLU A 56 -11.14 2.33 -12.35
CA GLU A 56 -11.13 2.36 -13.82
C GLU A 56 -10.46 1.11 -14.44
N HIS A 57 -9.77 0.31 -13.63
CA HIS A 57 -9.14 -0.97 -14.01
C HIS A 57 -10.10 -2.16 -13.95
#